data_AF-A0A2V8MV83-F1
#
_entry.id   AF-A0A2V8MV83-F1
#
_cell.length_a   1.000
_cell.length_b   1.000
_cell.length_c   1.000
_cell.angle_alpha   90.00
_cell.angle_beta   90.00
_cell.angle_gamma   90.00
#
_symmetry.space_group_name_H-M   'P 1'
#
loop_
_entity.id
_entity.type
_entity.pdbx_description
1 polymer ?
#
loop_
_entity_poly.entity_id
_entity_poly.type
_entity_poly.pdbx_seq_one_letter_code
_entity_poly.pdbx_strand_id
1 'polypeptide(L)'
;FGALLFERLAYIINTKNAILVSLLIWSAIVIYGYGFLHTTTQAWVMASVIAIVLGGSQALSRSLFSEMIPAGREASFFGIYEISERGTSWLGPLTFGAVVAVTNSYRQAMLSLIIFFVAGTIILYLTNTTRAIHEAGNLLPEEAAREG
;
A
#
# COMPACT_ATOMS: atom_id res chain seq x y z
N PHE A 1 4.20 28.71 15.39
CA PHE A 1 4.80 28.06 14.20
C PHE A 1 4.65 26.53 14.18
N GLY A 2 4.56 25.83 15.32
CA GLY A 2 4.19 24.40 15.34
C GLY A 2 2.74 24.10 14.91
N ALA A 3 1.80 25.01 15.19
CA ALA A 3 0.38 24.83 14.84
C ALA A 3 0.11 24.73 13.32
N LEU A 4 0.84 25.45 12.47
CA LEU A 4 0.69 25.37 11.00
C LEU A 4 1.32 24.11 10.40
N LEU A 5 2.32 23.52 11.07
CA LEU A 5 2.85 22.20 10.70
C LEU A 5 1.89 21.10 11.15
N PHE A 6 1.24 21.28 12.32
CA PHE A 6 0.21 20.38 12.86
C PHE A 6 -1.10 20.45 12.08
N GLU A 7 -1.46 21.60 11.53
CA GLU A 7 -2.64 21.80 10.65
C GLU A 7 -2.38 21.28 9.23
N ARG A 8 -1.14 21.38 8.72
CA ARG A 8 -0.73 20.70 7.46
C ARG A 8 -0.50 19.20 7.62
N LEU A 9 -0.12 18.72 8.82
CA LEU A 9 -0.13 17.31 9.20
C LEU A 9 -1.58 16.82 9.42
N ALA A 10 -2.51 17.66 9.86
CA ALA A 10 -3.93 17.30 9.99
C ALA A 10 -4.62 17.11 8.62
N TYR A 11 -3.99 17.58 7.55
CA TYR A 11 -4.33 17.30 6.14
C TYR A 11 -3.67 16.00 5.59
N ILE A 12 -2.91 15.27 6.42
CA ILE A 12 -2.39 13.95 6.10
C ILE A 12 -3.49 12.94 6.37
N ILE A 13 -3.99 12.18 5.42
CA ILE A 13 -3.82 12.10 3.98
C ILE A 13 -5.14 11.41 3.60
N ASN A 14 -5.88 11.88 2.60
CA ASN A 14 -6.96 11.08 1.99
C ASN A 14 -6.43 9.64 1.83
N THR A 15 -6.94 8.66 2.60
CA THR A 15 -6.21 7.39 2.89
C THR A 15 -5.69 6.70 1.62
N LYS A 16 -6.41 6.87 0.51
CA LYS A 16 -5.98 6.54 -0.86
C LYS A 16 -4.61 7.12 -1.24
N ASN A 17 -4.41 8.42 -1.10
CA ASN A 17 -3.15 9.10 -1.41
C ASN A 17 -1.98 8.57 -0.56
N ALA A 18 -2.23 8.11 0.68
CA ALA A 18 -1.18 7.58 1.54
C ALA A 18 -0.69 6.22 1.02
N ILE A 19 -1.64 5.40 0.55
CA ILE A 19 -1.33 4.12 -0.11
C ILE A 19 -0.63 4.37 -1.45
N LEU A 20 -1.03 5.38 -2.23
CA LEU A 20 -0.32 5.76 -3.46
C LEU A 20 1.13 6.17 -3.17
N VAL A 21 1.36 6.98 -2.14
CA VAL A 21 2.71 7.35 -1.70
C VAL A 21 3.49 6.12 -1.23
N SER A 22 2.86 5.18 -0.52
CA SER A 22 3.54 3.96 -0.09
C SER A 22 3.95 3.06 -1.26
N LEU A 23 3.13 2.96 -2.31
CA LEU A 23 3.47 2.25 -3.55
C LEU A 23 4.66 2.89 -4.30
N LEU A 24 4.75 4.22 -4.28
CA LEU A 24 5.93 4.93 -4.80
C LEU A 24 7.18 4.66 -3.95
N ILE A 25 7.05 4.65 -2.63
CA ILE A 25 8.15 4.30 -1.72
C ILE A 25 8.62 2.86 -1.98
N TRP A 26 7.70 1.91 -2.14
CA TRP A 26 8.02 0.53 -2.51
C TRP A 26 8.81 0.43 -3.82
N SER A 27 8.38 1.19 -4.83
CA SER A 27 9.10 1.28 -6.11
C SER A 27 10.51 1.86 -5.92
N ALA A 28 10.65 2.90 -5.11
CA ALA A 28 11.95 3.51 -4.79
C ALA A 28 12.88 2.54 -4.02
N ILE A 29 12.34 1.77 -3.07
CA ILE A 29 13.09 0.73 -2.34
C ILE A 29 13.65 -0.30 -3.31
N VAL A 30 12.85 -0.78 -4.26
CA VAL A 30 13.29 -1.74 -5.27
C VAL A 30 14.37 -1.15 -6.19
N ILE A 31 14.18 0.08 -6.68
CA ILE A 31 15.16 0.76 -7.52
C ILE A 31 16.48 0.98 -6.76
N TYR A 32 16.40 1.42 -5.50
CA TYR A 32 17.55 1.59 -4.63
C TYR A 32 18.26 0.25 -4.39
N GLY A 33 17.51 -0.80 -4.06
CA GLY A 33 18.04 -2.14 -3.87
C GLY A 33 18.77 -2.64 -5.11
N TYR A 34 18.25 -2.35 -6.30
CA TYR A 34 18.85 -2.75 -7.55
C TYR A 34 20.20 -2.05 -7.80
N GLY A 35 20.27 -0.73 -7.59
CA GLY A 35 21.46 0.07 -7.88
C GLY A 35 22.54 0.02 -6.80
N PHE A 36 22.15 0.00 -5.52
CA PHE A 36 23.01 0.37 -4.40
C PHE A 36 23.19 -0.70 -3.33
N LEU A 37 22.48 -1.83 -3.42
CA LEU A 37 22.63 -2.92 -2.45
C LEU A 37 23.89 -3.74 -2.76
N HIS A 38 24.99 -3.44 -2.07
CA HIS A 38 26.28 -4.12 -2.26
C HIS A 38 26.83 -4.69 -0.95
N THR A 39 26.33 -4.23 0.20
CA THR A 39 26.84 -4.59 1.53
C THR A 39 25.74 -5.09 2.45
N THR A 40 26.12 -5.93 3.42
CA THR A 40 25.20 -6.45 4.44
C THR A 40 24.57 -5.34 5.29
N THR A 41 25.32 -4.28 5.60
CA THR A 41 24.80 -3.14 6.37
C THR A 41 23.68 -2.41 5.61
N GLN A 42 23.84 -2.20 4.31
CA GLN A 42 22.78 -1.62 3.47
C GLN A 42 21.54 -2.51 3.45
N ALA A 43 21.71 -3.84 3.43
CA ALA A 43 20.59 -4.77 3.49
C ALA A 43 19.83 -4.69 4.82
N TRP A 44 20.52 -4.57 5.95
CA TRP A 44 19.88 -4.39 7.26
C TRP A 44 19.09 -3.08 7.35
N VAL A 45 19.68 -1.97 6.91
CA VAL A 45 18.99 -0.67 6.87
C VAL A 45 17.75 -0.74 5.98
N MET A 46 17.87 -1.35 4.79
CA MET A 46 16.75 -1.51 3.88
C MET A 46 15.65 -2.40 4.47
N ALA A 47 16.02 -3.49 5.16
CA ALA A 47 15.07 -4.36 5.84
C ALA A 47 14.28 -3.61 6.94
N SER A 48 14.94 -2.73 7.71
CA SER A 48 14.26 -1.88 8.69
C SER A 48 13.25 -0.93 8.03
N VAL A 49 13.61 -0.31 6.90
CA VAL A 49 12.70 0.56 6.14
C VAL A 49 11.53 -0.24 5.59
N ILE A 50 11.80 -1.41 5.00
CA ILE A 50 10.77 -2.32 4.48
C ILE A 50 9.77 -2.70 5.58
N ALA A 51 10.24 -3.03 6.78
CA ALA A 51 9.35 -3.40 7.89
C ALA A 51 8.36 -2.28 8.26
N ILE A 52 8.83 -1.04 8.30
CA ILE A 52 7.98 0.14 8.58
C ILE A 52 6.96 0.33 7.46
N VAL A 53 7.41 0.33 6.20
CA VAL A 53 6.55 0.57 5.03
C VAL A 53 5.52 -0.54 4.85
N LEU A 54 5.89 -1.80 5.15
CA LEU A 54 4.99 -2.94 5.10
C LEU A 54 3.85 -2.80 6.11
N GLY A 55 4.17 -2.51 7.38
CA GLY A 55 3.16 -2.30 8.42
C GLY A 55 2.25 -1.11 8.10
N GLY A 56 2.82 0.02 7.67
CA GLY A 56 2.06 1.21 7.29
C GLY A 56 1.12 0.97 6.11
N SER A 57 1.62 0.36 5.03
CA SER A 57 0.81 0.08 3.82
C SER A 57 -0.35 -0.86 4.12
N GLN A 58 -0.11 -1.90 4.95
CA GLN A 58 -1.15 -2.85 5.34
C GLN A 58 -2.23 -2.19 6.21
N ALA A 59 -1.82 -1.39 7.20
CA ALA A 59 -2.77 -0.66 8.05
C ALA A 59 -3.62 0.34 7.24
N LEU A 60 -3.00 1.11 6.34
CA LEU A 60 -3.69 2.08 5.49
C LEU A 60 -4.70 1.40 4.54
N SER A 61 -4.29 0.29 3.92
CA SER A 61 -5.17 -0.45 2.98
C SER A 61 -6.40 -1.01 3.69
N ARG A 62 -6.20 -1.59 4.89
CA ARG A 62 -7.30 -2.10 5.71
C ARG A 62 -8.22 -0.99 6.20
N SER A 63 -7.66 0.16 6.61
CA SER A 63 -8.43 1.34 7.03
C SER A 63 -9.31 1.86 5.91
N LEU A 64 -8.73 2.11 4.73
CA LEU A 64 -9.47 2.59 3.56
C LEU A 64 -10.57 1.60 3.15
N PHE A 65 -10.27 0.30 3.16
CA PHE A 65 -11.27 -0.71 2.84
C PHE A 65 -12.44 -0.68 3.82
N SER A 66 -12.17 -0.53 5.13
CA SER A 66 -13.22 -0.49 6.16
C SER A 66 -14.19 0.68 6.00
N GLU A 67 -13.71 1.84 5.53
CA GLU A 67 -14.53 3.02 5.27
C GLU A 67 -15.52 2.80 4.11
N MET A 68 -15.22 1.88 3.19
CA MET A 68 -16.07 1.56 2.03
C MET A 68 -17.10 0.45 2.31
N ILE A 69 -17.17 -0.07 3.54
CA ILE A 69 -18.05 -1.16 3.90
C ILE A 69 -19.38 -0.61 4.42
N PRO A 70 -20.55 -1.06 3.90
CA PRO A 70 -21.84 -0.73 4.47
C PRO A 70 -22.01 -1.29 5.88
N ALA A 71 -22.59 -0.50 6.78
CA ALA A 71 -22.86 -0.91 8.15
C ALA A 71 -23.66 -2.24 8.22
N GLY A 72 -23.22 -3.16 9.07
CA GLY A 72 -23.82 -4.48 9.26
C GLY A 72 -23.43 -5.53 8.22
N ARG A 73 -22.49 -5.23 7.31
CA ARG A 73 -21.94 -6.19 6.33
C ARG A 73 -20.42 -6.35 6.44
N GLU A 74 -19.82 -5.94 7.56
CA GLU A 74 -18.38 -5.94 7.76
C GLU A 74 -17.77 -7.33 7.64
N ALA A 75 -18.39 -8.32 8.28
CA ALA A 75 -17.88 -9.69 8.27
C ALA A 75 -17.81 -10.29 6.85
N SER A 76 -18.80 -10.04 5.99
CA SER A 76 -18.81 -10.61 4.63
C SER A 76 -17.80 -9.92 3.72
N PHE A 77 -17.69 -8.59 3.81
CA PHE A 77 -16.71 -7.83 3.02
C PHE A 77 -15.27 -8.10 3.46
N PHE A 78 -15.00 -8.18 4.77
CA PHE A 78 -13.68 -8.59 5.25
C PHE A 78 -13.34 -10.04 4.89
N GLY A 79 -14.33 -10.95 4.87
CA GLY A 79 -14.11 -12.31 4.37
C GLY A 79 -13.65 -12.33 2.90
N ILE A 80 -14.27 -11.53 2.04
CA ILE A 80 -13.85 -11.40 0.62
C ILE A 80 -12.46 -10.76 0.52
N TYR A 81 -12.16 -9.76 1.35
CA TYR A 81 -10.85 -9.13 1.41
C TYR A 81 -9.76 -10.15 1.76
N GLU A 82 -9.96 -10.95 2.81
CA GLU A 82 -8.99 -11.98 3.22
C GLU A 82 -8.80 -13.07 2.16
N ILE A 83 -9.88 -13.51 1.50
CA ILE A 83 -9.80 -14.49 0.41
C ILE A 83 -9.01 -13.90 -0.76
N SER A 84 -9.24 -12.62 -1.09
CA SER A 84 -8.55 -11.93 -2.18
C SER A 84 -7.07 -11.71 -1.87
N GLU A 85 -6.74 -11.36 -0.63
CA GLU A 85 -5.36 -11.23 -0.14
C GLU A 85 -4.61 -12.56 -0.25
N ARG A 86 -5.17 -13.64 0.31
CA ARG A 86 -4.57 -14.98 0.22
C ARG A 86 -4.54 -15.51 -1.21
N GLY A 87 -5.57 -15.19 -2.00
CA GLY A 87 -5.70 -15.59 -3.39
C GLY A 87 -4.68 -14.93 -4.32
N THR A 88 -4.06 -13.82 -3.90
CA THR A 88 -3.04 -13.10 -4.68
C THR A 88 -1.63 -13.23 -4.11
N SER A 89 -1.47 -13.74 -2.88
CA SER A 89 -0.18 -13.80 -2.18
C SER A 89 0.90 -14.64 -2.88
N TRP A 90 0.50 -15.58 -3.74
CA TRP A 90 1.43 -16.43 -4.50
C TRP A 90 1.97 -15.75 -5.77
N LEU A 91 1.32 -14.68 -6.27
CA LEU A 91 1.73 -14.00 -7.50
C LEU A 91 3.13 -13.41 -7.38
N GLY A 92 3.43 -12.73 -6.26
CA GLY A 92 4.75 -12.13 -6.01
C GLY A 92 5.89 -13.17 -6.05
N PRO A 93 5.85 -14.21 -5.19
CA PRO A 93 6.84 -15.28 -5.21
C PRO A 93 6.93 -16.03 -6.55
N LEU A 94 5.81 -16.25 -7.22
CA LEU A 94 5.78 -16.92 -8.53
C LEU A 94 6.49 -16.08 -9.60
N THR A 95 6.16 -14.81 -9.73
CA THR A 95 6.82 -13.91 -10.68
C THR A 95 8.30 -13.74 -10.34
N PHE A 96 8.62 -13.54 -9.06
CA PHE A 96 10.00 -13.42 -8.60
C PHE A 96 10.81 -14.69 -8.93
N GLY A 97 10.28 -15.87 -8.58
CA GLY A 97 10.93 -17.16 -8.85
C GLY A 97 11.09 -17.43 -10.34
N ALA A 98 10.10 -17.10 -11.17
CA ALA A 98 10.19 -17.22 -12.63
C ALA A 98 11.32 -16.34 -13.19
N VAL A 99 11.45 -15.10 -12.71
CA VAL A 99 12.54 -14.22 -13.16
C VAL A 99 13.89 -14.70 -12.67
N VAL A 100 14.01 -15.21 -11.44
CA VAL A 100 15.25 -15.86 -10.96
C VAL A 100 15.59 -17.07 -11.84
N ALA A 101 14.63 -17.91 -12.18
CA ALA A 101 14.86 -19.11 -12.99
C ALA A 101 15.40 -18.79 -14.40
N VAL A 102 14.95 -17.69 -15.01
CA VAL A 102 15.38 -17.28 -16.36
C VAL A 102 16.66 -16.44 -16.33
N THR A 103 16.79 -15.51 -15.36
CA THR A 103 17.91 -14.55 -15.32
C THR A 103 19.09 -15.00 -14.45
N ASN A 104 18.88 -16.04 -13.63
CA ASN A 104 19.78 -16.50 -12.58
C ASN A 104 20.24 -15.39 -11.62
N SER A 105 19.41 -14.35 -11.44
CA SER A 105 19.77 -13.14 -10.68
C SER A 105 18.62 -12.63 -9.81
N TYR A 106 18.82 -12.69 -8.49
CA TYR A 106 17.92 -12.09 -7.50
C TYR A 106 17.76 -10.58 -7.67
N ARG A 107 18.81 -9.91 -8.14
CA ARG A 107 18.79 -8.46 -8.37
C ARG A 107 17.82 -8.10 -9.50
N GLN A 108 17.82 -8.86 -10.58
CA GLN A 108 16.86 -8.69 -11.68
C GLN A 108 15.43 -9.10 -11.27
N ALA A 109 15.30 -10.16 -10.49
CA ALA A 109 13.99 -10.60 -9.98
C ALA A 109 13.32 -9.56 -9.08
N MET A 110 14.09 -8.79 -8.30
CA MET A 110 13.51 -7.72 -7.49
C MET A 110 12.84 -6.63 -8.35
N LEU A 111 13.41 -6.28 -9.51
CA LEU A 111 12.81 -5.30 -10.42
C LEU A 111 11.44 -5.75 -10.96
N SER A 112 11.20 -7.06 -11.08
CA SER A 112 9.90 -7.53 -11.54
C SER A 112 8.77 -7.20 -10.57
N LEU A 113 9.07 -6.90 -9.29
CA LEU A 113 8.05 -6.49 -8.33
C LEU A 113 7.45 -5.11 -8.64
N ILE A 114 8.17 -4.26 -9.40
CA ILE A 114 7.69 -2.94 -9.83
C ILE A 114 6.37 -3.06 -10.60
N ILE A 115 6.18 -4.14 -11.37
CA ILE A 115 4.94 -4.32 -12.15
C ILE A 115 3.70 -4.36 -11.23
N PHE A 116 3.82 -4.96 -10.04
CA PHE A 116 2.73 -5.03 -9.07
C PHE A 116 2.48 -3.68 -8.41
N PHE A 117 3.54 -2.92 -8.10
CA PHE A 117 3.38 -1.58 -7.54
C PHE A 117 2.76 -0.61 -8.54
N VAL A 118 3.16 -0.69 -9.81
CA VAL A 118 2.56 0.10 -10.90
C VAL A 118 1.12 -0.32 -11.13
N ALA A 119 0.82 -1.62 -11.21
CA ALA A 119 -0.55 -2.11 -11.37
C ALA A 119 -1.45 -1.66 -10.20
N GLY A 120 -0.97 -1.82 -8.96
CA GLY A 120 -1.68 -1.35 -7.76
C GLY A 120 -1.91 0.16 -7.77
N THR A 121 -0.91 0.94 -8.21
CA THR A 121 -1.02 2.40 -8.34
C THR A 121 -2.10 2.77 -9.36
N ILE A 122 -2.10 2.15 -10.53
CA ILE A 122 -3.09 2.41 -11.59
C ILE A 122 -4.50 2.05 -11.10
N ILE A 123 -4.67 0.85 -10.54
CA ILE A 123 -5.98 0.38 -10.04
C ILE A 123 -6.51 1.36 -8.99
N LEU A 124 -5.70 1.66 -7.96
CA LEU A 124 -6.11 2.54 -6.88
C LEU A 124 -6.38 3.97 -7.37
N TYR A 125 -5.56 4.48 -8.28
CA TYR A 125 -5.75 5.81 -8.87
C TYR A 125 -7.10 5.91 -9.58
N LEU A 126 -7.48 4.87 -10.34
CA LEU A 126 -8.75 4.79 -11.06
C LEU A 126 -9.96 4.54 -10.13
N THR A 127 -9.76 3.93 -8.96
CA THR A 127 -10.85 3.71 -7.99
C THR A 127 -11.27 5.01 -7.32
N ASN A 128 -12.56 5.37 -7.43
CA ASN A 128 -13.12 6.51 -6.71
C ASN A 128 -13.58 6.08 -5.30
N THR A 129 -12.65 6.15 -4.35
CA THR A 129 -12.87 5.75 -2.95
C THR A 129 -13.85 6.65 -2.23
N THR A 130 -13.79 7.97 -2.47
CA THR A 130 -14.75 8.92 -1.89
C THR A 130 -16.19 8.57 -2.25
N ARG A 131 -16.45 8.30 -3.53
CA ARG A 131 -17.78 7.87 -3.98
C ARG A 131 -18.21 6.56 -3.32
N ALA A 132 -17.31 5.59 -3.21
CA ALA A 132 -17.60 4.31 -2.58
C ALA A 132 -17.96 4.44 -1.09
N ILE A 133 -17.26 5.31 -0.35
CA ILE A 133 -17.54 5.60 1.07
C ILE A 133 -18.94 6.20 1.22
N HIS A 134 -19.29 7.18 0.38
CA HIS A 134 -20.61 7.82 0.44
C HIS A 134 -21.73 6.87 0.01
N GLU A 135 -21.51 6.03 -1.02
CA GLU A 135 -22.47 5.01 -1.45
C GLU A 135 -22.67 3.90 -0.39
N ALA A 136 -21.66 3.63 0.44
CA ALA A 136 -21.79 2.74 1.60
C ALA A 136 -22.61 3.36 2.75
N GLY A 137 -22.96 4.65 2.66
CA GLY A 137 -23.66 5.40 3.70
C GLY A 137 -22.74 5.91 4.81
N ASN A 138 -21.43 5.92 4.58
CA ASN A 138 -20.43 6.38 5.53
C ASN A 138 -19.99 7.82 5.21
N LEU A 139 -19.55 8.55 6.23
CA LEU A 139 -18.93 9.86 6.08
C LEU A 139 -17.41 9.73 5.95
N LEU A 140 -16.78 10.66 5.24
CA LEU A 140 -15.32 10.74 5.25
C LEU A 140 -14.82 11.06 6.67
N PRO A 141 -13.62 10.60 7.08
CA PRO A 141 -13.05 10.93 8.39
C PRO A 141 -13.01 12.44 8.68
N GLU A 142 -12.80 13.25 7.64
CA GLU A 142 -12.78 14.72 7.71
C GLU A 142 -14.17 15.37 7.83
N GLU A 143 -15.23 14.70 7.36
CA GLU A 143 -16.61 15.13 7.50
C GLU A 143 -17.15 14.80 8.90
N ALA A 144 -16.89 13.57 9.37
CA ALA A 144 -17.26 13.12 10.71
C ALA A 144 -16.62 13.99 11.82
N ALA A 145 -15.37 14.46 11.61
CA ALA A 145 -14.68 15.34 12.55
C ALA A 145 -15.22 16.78 12.60
N ARG A 146 -16.09 17.19 11.65
CA ARG A 146 -16.71 18.52 11.61
C ARG A 146 -18.14 18.54 12.19
N GLU A 147 -18.78 17.38 12.31
CA GLU A 147 -20.15 17.25 12.83
C GLU A 147 -20.22 17.03 14.35
N GLY A 148 -19.09 16.70 15.00
CA GLY A 148 -18.97 16.53 16.46
C GLY A 148 -18.34 17.74 17.15
#